data_AF-A0A2D4EY25-F1
#
_entry.id   AF-A0A2D4EY25-F1
#
_cell.length_a   1.000
_cell.length_b   1.000
_cell.length_c   1.000
_cell.angle_alpha   90.00
_cell.angle_beta   90.00
_cell.angle_gamma   90.00
#
_symmetry.space_group_name_H-M   'P 1'
#
loop_
_entity.id
_entity.type
_entity.pdbx_description
1 polymer ?
#
loop_
_entity_poly.entity_id
_entity_poly.type
_entity_poly.pdbx_seq_one_letter_code
_entity_poly.pdbx_strand_id
1 'polypeptide(L)'
;VDKEDEDFQESNKMHSINGYMYGNQKGLEMCLGEIVSWHLISLGTEVDIHGIYFSGNTFVTKGTSKDTASLFPHTSATAVMKPDSQGLFEVACLTTDHYTGGMRQTYEVKRCGSSAKDEQYTHQKTFYIAAIEVEWD
;
A
#
# COMPACT_ATOMS: atom_id res chain seq x y z
N VAL A 1 -0.38 9.10 35.52
CA VAL A 1 -0.86 8.53 34.24
C VAL A 1 -2.13 7.78 34.57
N ASP A 2 -3.25 8.24 34.02
CA ASP A 2 -4.47 7.45 34.03
C ASP A 2 -4.40 6.47 32.85
N LYS A 3 -4.61 5.18 33.12
CA LYS A 3 -4.55 4.15 32.07
C LYS A 3 -5.88 3.95 31.36
N GLU A 4 -6.96 4.43 31.96
CA GLU A 4 -8.31 4.35 31.40
C GLU A 4 -8.66 5.57 30.55
N ASP A 5 -7.77 6.57 30.51
CA ASP A 5 -7.88 7.74 29.64
C ASP A 5 -7.74 7.35 28.17
N GLU A 6 -8.74 7.69 27.34
CA GLU A 6 -8.83 7.27 25.95
C GLU A 6 -7.70 7.86 25.09
N ASP A 7 -7.37 9.15 25.30
CA ASP A 7 -6.27 9.81 24.58
C ASP A 7 -4.92 9.18 24.91
N PHE A 8 -4.71 8.80 26.18
CA PHE A 8 -3.53 8.05 26.59
C PHE A 8 -3.48 6.67 25.92
N GLN A 9 -4.58 5.92 25.87
CA GLN A 9 -4.60 4.63 25.17
C GLN A 9 -4.32 4.79 23.68
N GLU A 10 -4.92 5.79 23.03
CA GLU A 10 -4.74 6.07 21.61
C GLU A 10 -3.29 6.43 21.29
N SER A 11 -2.63 7.23 22.14
CA SER A 11 -1.22 7.58 21.97
C SER A 11 -0.26 6.38 21.96
N ASN A 12 -0.70 5.23 22.47
CA ASN A 12 0.07 3.99 22.49
C ASN A 12 -0.31 3.03 21.35
N LYS A 13 -1.29 3.37 20.49
CA LYS A 13 -1.66 2.57 19.31
C LYS A 13 -0.78 2.94 18.13
N MET A 14 0.11 2.02 17.79
CA MET A 14 1.14 2.23 16.76
C MET A 14 0.71 1.56 15.44
N HIS A 15 -0.04 2.30 14.60
CA HIS A 15 -0.48 1.84 13.28
C HIS A 15 0.71 1.65 12.33
N SER A 16 1.24 0.42 12.27
CA SER A 16 2.56 0.15 11.68
C SER A 16 2.56 -0.98 10.65
N ILE A 17 3.56 -0.96 9.77
CA ILE A 17 3.95 -2.09 8.91
C ILE A 17 5.30 -2.58 9.43
N ASN A 18 5.39 -3.85 9.85
CA ASN A 18 6.61 -4.43 10.44
C ASN A 18 7.17 -3.64 11.65
N GLY A 19 6.31 -2.92 12.40
CA GLY A 19 6.72 -2.04 13.51
C GLY A 19 7.23 -0.65 13.09
N TYR A 20 7.22 -0.34 11.79
CA TYR A 20 7.60 0.96 11.22
C TYR A 20 6.36 1.80 10.92
N MET A 21 6.49 3.12 11.03
CA MET A 21 5.40 4.09 10.84
C MET A 21 5.88 5.31 10.07
N TYR A 22 4.95 6.06 9.46
CA TYR A 22 5.22 7.34 8.82
C TYR A 22 6.37 7.29 7.79
N GLY A 23 6.50 6.20 7.04
CA GLY A 23 7.52 6.09 5.99
C GLY A 23 8.94 5.74 6.45
N ASN A 24 9.14 5.35 7.72
CA ASN A 24 10.48 5.09 8.24
C ASN A 24 11.02 3.66 8.02
N GLN A 25 10.27 2.76 7.37
CA GLN A 25 10.75 1.42 7.00
C GLN A 25 11.78 1.51 5.87
N LYS A 26 12.91 0.81 6.04
CA LYS A 26 13.97 0.73 5.03
C LYS A 26 14.01 -0.65 4.38
N GLY A 27 14.62 -0.73 3.19
CA GLY A 27 14.97 -2.00 2.55
C GLY A 27 13.87 -2.62 1.68
N LEU A 28 12.78 -1.89 1.41
CA LEU A 28 11.80 -2.30 0.39
C LEU A 28 12.28 -1.84 -0.99
N GLU A 29 13.23 -2.56 -1.56
CA GLU A 29 13.83 -2.24 -2.87
C GLU A 29 13.73 -3.44 -3.81
N MET A 30 13.44 -3.19 -5.07
CA MET A 30 13.34 -4.22 -6.11
C MET A 30 13.75 -3.70 -7.48
N CYS A 31 13.99 -4.62 -8.41
CA CYS A 31 14.36 -4.25 -9.77
C CYS A 31 13.13 -4.17 -10.70
N LEU A 32 13.14 -3.21 -11.60
CA LEU A 32 12.14 -3.05 -12.66
C LEU A 32 12.01 -4.35 -13.48
N GLY A 33 10.79 -4.88 -13.57
CA GLY A 33 10.45 -6.11 -14.28
C GLY A 33 10.79 -7.42 -13.55
N GLU A 34 11.32 -7.36 -12.32
CA GLU A 34 11.55 -8.54 -11.47
C GLU A 34 10.24 -9.10 -10.93
N ILE A 35 10.15 -10.42 -10.71
CA ILE A 35 8.98 -11.02 -10.07
C ILE A 35 9.18 -10.99 -8.56
N VAL A 36 8.34 -10.23 -7.86
CA VAL A 36 8.38 -10.04 -6.41
C VAL A 36 7.20 -10.74 -5.77
N SER A 37 7.45 -11.53 -4.72
CA SER A 37 6.41 -12.17 -3.90
C SER A 37 6.27 -11.42 -2.58
N TRP A 38 5.15 -10.70 -2.43
CA TRP A 38 4.78 -10.04 -1.18
C TRP A 38 3.99 -11.01 -0.31
N HIS A 39 4.50 -11.28 0.89
CA HIS A 39 3.81 -12.07 1.91
C HIS A 39 3.28 -11.14 2.98
N LEU A 40 1.95 -11.01 3.02
CA LEU A 40 1.25 -10.08 3.89
C LEU A 40 0.52 -10.86 4.97
N ILE A 41 0.55 -10.35 6.20
CA ILE A 41 -0.16 -10.92 7.34
C ILE A 41 -0.68 -9.77 8.22
N SER A 42 -1.90 -9.92 8.73
CA SER A 42 -2.45 -9.05 9.77
C SER A 42 -2.66 -9.84 11.06
N LEU A 43 -2.34 -9.20 12.18
CA LEU A 43 -2.51 -9.70 13.54
C LEU A 43 -3.18 -8.61 14.35
N GLY A 44 -4.02 -8.97 15.32
CA GLY A 44 -4.65 -8.00 16.21
C GLY A 44 -6.10 -8.31 16.51
N THR A 45 -6.92 -7.28 16.55
CA THR A 45 -8.31 -7.26 17.07
C THR A 45 -9.28 -6.76 16.00
N GLU A 46 -10.54 -6.52 16.34
CA GLU A 46 -11.58 -6.09 15.41
C GLU A 46 -11.28 -4.78 14.67
N VAL A 47 -10.41 -3.92 15.20
CA VAL A 47 -9.98 -2.69 14.51
C VAL A 47 -9.03 -2.96 13.35
N ASP A 48 -8.43 -4.15 13.27
CA ASP A 48 -7.41 -4.51 12.27
C ASP A 48 -7.99 -4.92 10.90
N ILE A 49 -8.85 -4.06 10.36
CA ILE A 49 -9.37 -4.14 8.99
C ILE A 49 -8.47 -3.28 8.10
N HIS A 50 -7.59 -3.94 7.35
CA HIS A 50 -6.58 -3.28 6.54
C HIS A 50 -6.84 -3.45 5.05
N GLY A 51 -6.70 -2.36 4.30
CA GLY A 51 -6.61 -2.38 2.84
C GLY A 51 -5.20 -1.98 2.42
N ILE A 52 -4.28 -2.94 2.32
CA ILE A 52 -2.87 -2.67 1.97
C ILE A 52 -2.77 -2.41 0.47
N TYR A 53 -2.64 -1.14 0.11
CA TYR A 53 -2.57 -0.62 -1.24
C TYR A 53 -1.11 -0.39 -1.64
N PHE A 54 -0.76 -0.81 -2.86
CA PHE A 54 0.53 -0.54 -3.49
C PHE A 54 0.32 0.50 -4.58
N SER A 55 0.77 1.74 -4.36
CA SER A 55 0.62 2.80 -5.35
C SER A 55 1.51 2.54 -6.57
N GLY A 56 0.98 2.87 -7.75
CA GLY A 56 1.72 2.78 -9.02
C GLY A 56 1.96 1.37 -9.59
N ASN A 57 1.73 0.29 -8.83
CA ASN A 57 1.91 -1.08 -9.32
C ASN A 57 0.72 -1.96 -8.94
N THR A 58 0.47 -3.00 -9.74
CA THR A 58 -0.54 -4.02 -9.44
C THR A 58 0.13 -5.35 -9.12
N PHE A 59 -0.62 -6.25 -8.50
CA PHE A 59 -0.20 -7.60 -8.20
C PHE A 59 -1.32 -8.60 -8.51
N VAL A 60 -0.93 -9.86 -8.68
CA VAL A 60 -1.87 -10.98 -8.81
C VAL A 60 -1.96 -11.72 -7.48
N THR A 61 -3.19 -11.91 -7.01
CA THR A 61 -3.48 -12.80 -5.88
C THR A 61 -4.70 -13.66 -6.21
N LYS A 62 -4.63 -14.96 -5.92
CA LYS A 62 -5.71 -15.93 -6.21
C LYS A 62 -6.26 -15.81 -7.66
N GLY A 63 -5.36 -15.59 -8.62
CA GLY A 63 -5.69 -15.45 -10.05
C GLY A 63 -6.35 -14.13 -10.47
N THR A 64 -6.48 -13.15 -9.58
CA THR A 64 -7.07 -11.83 -9.87
C THR A 64 -6.02 -10.74 -9.77
N SER A 65 -6.02 -9.79 -10.72
CA SER A 65 -5.19 -8.58 -10.64
C SER A 65 -5.85 -7.54 -9.72
N LYS A 66 -5.06 -7.01 -8.77
CA LYS A 66 -5.48 -6.01 -7.78
C LYS A 66 -4.30 -5.08 -7.47
N ASP A 67 -4.58 -3.95 -6.86
CA ASP A 67 -3.58 -3.05 -6.26
C ASP A 67 -3.68 -3.01 -4.72
N THR A 68 -4.76 -3.57 -4.17
CA THR A 68 -5.09 -3.52 -2.74
C THR A 68 -5.40 -4.92 -2.20
N ALA A 69 -4.74 -5.28 -1.10
CA ALA A 69 -4.96 -6.53 -0.39
C ALA A 69 -5.75 -6.27 0.91
N SER A 70 -6.93 -6.86 1.04
CA SER A 70 -7.70 -6.81 2.28
C SER A 70 -7.15 -7.82 3.29
N LEU A 71 -6.77 -7.36 4.47
CA LEU A 71 -6.30 -8.18 5.59
C LEU A 71 -7.13 -7.89 6.84
N PHE A 72 -7.49 -8.95 7.55
CA PHE A 72 -8.20 -8.98 8.83
C PHE A 72 -7.35 -9.73 9.87
N PRO A 73 -7.71 -9.73 11.17
CA PRO A 73 -6.99 -10.49 12.18
C PRO A 73 -6.76 -11.95 11.76
N HIS A 74 -5.52 -12.41 11.90
CA HIS A 74 -5.05 -13.76 11.56
C HIS A 74 -5.23 -14.16 10.08
N THR A 75 -5.38 -13.18 9.19
CA THR A 75 -5.37 -13.45 7.75
C THR A 75 -4.00 -13.23 7.16
N SER A 76 -3.68 -14.03 6.14
CA SER A 76 -2.49 -13.87 5.33
C SER A 76 -2.82 -13.91 3.85
N ALA A 77 -2.00 -13.26 3.05
CA ALA A 77 -2.11 -13.23 1.61
C ALA A 77 -0.72 -13.27 0.97
N THR A 78 -0.63 -13.95 -0.16
CA THR A 78 0.53 -13.85 -1.05
C THR A 78 0.12 -13.09 -2.30
N ALA A 79 0.86 -12.05 -2.63
CA ALA A 79 0.66 -11.19 -3.77
C ALA A 79 1.90 -11.23 -4.66
N VAL A 80 1.74 -11.63 -5.92
CA VAL A 80 2.84 -11.70 -6.89
C VAL A 80 2.80 -10.44 -7.75
N MET A 81 3.82 -9.62 -7.63
CA MET A 81 3.98 -8.35 -8.33
C MET A 81 5.09 -8.47 -9.36
N LYS A 82 4.93 -7.80 -10.50
CA LYS A 82 6.01 -7.52 -11.45
C LYS A 82 5.97 -6.03 -11.74
N PRO A 83 6.81 -5.21 -11.09
CA PRO A 83 6.71 -3.77 -11.23
C PRO A 83 7.13 -3.35 -12.64
N ASP A 84 6.34 -2.49 -13.26
CA ASP A 84 6.48 -2.04 -14.65
C ASP A 84 6.94 -0.57 -14.75
N SER A 85 6.97 0.13 -13.62
CA SER A 85 7.31 1.55 -13.53
C SER A 85 8.44 1.76 -12.53
N GLN A 86 9.47 2.51 -12.93
CA GLN A 86 10.57 2.91 -12.04
C GLN A 86 10.13 4.07 -11.16
N GLY A 87 10.50 4.06 -9.88
CA GLY A 87 10.22 5.18 -8.99
C GLY A 87 10.21 4.80 -7.51
N LEU A 88 9.90 5.80 -6.69
CA LEU A 88 9.56 5.64 -5.28
C LEU A 88 8.04 5.65 -5.16
N PHE A 89 7.50 4.58 -4.60
CA PHE A 89 6.07 4.35 -4.47
C PHE A 89 5.70 4.13 -3.01
N GLU A 90 4.41 4.16 -2.71
CA GLU A 90 3.88 3.98 -1.37
C GLU A 90 3.22 2.61 -1.23
N VAL A 91 3.44 1.95 -0.10
CA VAL A 91 2.61 0.86 0.40
C VAL A 91 1.94 1.33 1.68
N ALA A 92 0.62 1.44 1.67
CA ALA A 92 -0.14 2.05 2.76
C ALA A 92 -1.47 1.36 3.00
N CYS A 93 -2.00 1.51 4.20
CA CYS A 93 -3.37 1.11 4.50
C CYS A 93 -4.33 2.21 4.05
N LEU A 94 -5.39 1.84 3.31
CA LEU A 94 -6.44 2.78 2.88
C LEU A 94 -7.51 3.05 3.95
N THR A 95 -7.48 2.33 5.08
CA THR A 95 -8.34 2.64 6.23
C THR A 95 -7.89 4.00 6.79
N THR A 96 -8.75 5.01 6.70
CA THR A 96 -8.41 6.44 6.95
C THR A 96 -7.70 6.66 8.28
N ASP A 97 -8.20 6.03 9.35
CA ASP A 97 -7.61 6.10 10.68
C ASP A 97 -6.17 5.55 10.69
N HIS A 98 -5.98 4.34 10.14
CA HIS A 98 -4.66 3.71 10.06
C HIS A 98 -3.69 4.51 9.19
N TYR A 99 -4.16 5.07 8.07
CA TYR A 99 -3.36 5.94 7.20
C TYR A 99 -2.85 7.17 7.96
N THR A 100 -3.78 7.87 8.62
CA THR A 100 -3.51 9.09 9.38
C THR A 100 -2.61 8.80 10.56
N GLY A 101 -2.83 7.66 11.23
CA GLY A 101 -2.00 7.12 12.32
C GLY A 101 -0.63 6.62 11.88
N GLY A 102 -0.31 6.62 10.58
CA GLY A 102 1.05 6.39 10.08
C GLY A 102 1.31 5.01 9.47
N MET A 103 0.29 4.21 9.18
CA MET A 103 0.42 2.91 8.51
C MET A 103 0.69 3.08 7.00
N ARG A 104 1.86 3.63 6.68
CA ARG A 104 2.35 3.88 5.33
C ARG A 104 3.87 3.79 5.28
N GLN A 105 4.37 3.16 4.24
CA GLN A 105 5.79 2.99 3.95
C GLN A 105 6.09 3.24 2.48
N THR A 106 7.36 3.38 2.13
CA THR A 106 7.78 3.51 0.74
C THR A 106 8.51 2.27 0.26
N TYR A 107 8.31 1.91 -1.01
CA TYR A 107 9.14 0.93 -1.71
C TYR A 107 9.72 1.54 -2.99
N GLU A 108 10.92 1.13 -3.35
CA GLU A 108 11.67 1.68 -4.49
C GLU A 108 11.85 0.63 -5.58
N VAL A 109 11.45 0.99 -6.81
CA VAL A 109 11.70 0.21 -8.01
C VAL A 109 12.86 0.85 -8.77
N LYS A 110 13.98 0.13 -8.85
CA LYS A 110 15.24 0.58 -9.45
C LYS A 110 15.48 -0.05 -10.82
N ARG A 111 16.26 0.62 -11.67
CA ARG A 111 16.82 -0.01 -12.89
C ARG A 111 18.12 -0.74 -12.53
N CYS A 112 18.07 -2.06 -12.49
CA CYS A 112 19.20 -2.92 -12.11
C CYS A 112 19.98 -3.50 -13.31
N GLY A 113 19.81 -2.92 -14.51
CA GLY A 113 20.49 -3.39 -15.73
C GLY A 113 19.61 -4.22 -16.68
N SER A 114 18.31 -4.38 -16.38
CA SER A 114 17.35 -4.92 -17.36
C SER A 114 17.07 -3.87 -18.45
N SER A 115 17.19 -4.27 -19.72
CA SER A 115 16.63 -3.54 -20.86
C SER A 115 15.10 -3.70 -20.88
N ALA A 116 14.44 -3.39 -19.77
CA ALA A 116 12.99 -3.33 -19.72
C ALA A 116 12.57 -2.38 -20.83
N LYS A 117 11.87 -2.91 -21.83
CA LYS A 117 11.33 -2.10 -22.91
C LYS A 117 10.20 -1.26 -22.32
N ASP A 118 10.23 0.04 -22.53
CA ASP A 118 9.10 0.89 -22.19
C ASP A 118 7.84 0.34 -22.89
N GLU A 119 6.74 0.28 -22.15
CA GLU A 119 5.48 -0.17 -22.72
C GLU A 119 5.04 0.79 -23.83
N GLN A 120 4.74 0.23 -24.99
CA GLN A 120 4.33 1.02 -26.14
C GLN A 120 2.80 1.13 -26.15
N TYR A 121 2.29 2.30 -25.79
CA TYR A 121 0.85 2.58 -25.85
C TYR A 121 0.39 2.69 -27.31
N THR A 122 -0.61 1.90 -27.67
CA THR A 122 -1.17 1.87 -29.04
C THR A 122 -2.38 2.79 -29.22
N HIS A 123 -2.99 3.22 -28.11
CA HIS A 123 -4.21 4.03 -28.12
C HIS A 123 -4.08 5.18 -27.13
N GLN A 124 -4.60 6.35 -27.51
CA GLN A 124 -4.69 7.52 -26.64
C GLN A 124 -6.17 7.81 -26.36
N LYS A 125 -6.52 8.04 -25.09
CA LYS A 125 -7.84 8.51 -24.67
C LYS A 125 -7.67 9.82 -23.91
N THR A 126 -8.48 10.82 -24.25
CA THR A 126 -8.46 12.14 -23.59
C THR A 126 -9.76 12.34 -22.84
N PHE A 127 -9.66 12.73 -21.56
CA PHE A 127 -10.80 13.02 -20.69
C PHE A 127 -10.69 14.46 -20.18
N TYR A 128 -11.83 15.13 -20.01
CA TYR A 128 -11.94 16.45 -19.39
C TYR A 128 -12.72 16.29 -18.09
N ILE A 129 -12.05 16.49 -16.95
CA ILE A 129 -12.60 16.26 -15.60
C ILE A 129 -12.42 17.55 -14.81
N ALA A 130 -13.45 17.95 -14.05
CA ALA A 130 -13.42 19.10 -13.15
C ALA A 130 -13.98 18.70 -11.78
N ALA A 131 -13.38 19.21 -10.71
CA ALA A 131 -13.95 19.16 -9.36
C ALA A 131 -14.74 20.45 -9.15
N ILE A 132 -16.05 20.32 -8.87
CA ILE A 132 -16.94 21.45 -8.60
C ILE A 132 -17.67 21.21 -7.28
N GLU A 133 -17.85 22.27 -6.51
CA GLU A 133 -18.65 22.22 -5.28
C GLU A 133 -20.13 22.14 -5.65
N VAL A 134 -20.84 21.24 -4.99
CA VAL A 134 -22.29 21.06 -5.13
C VAL A 134 -22.90 20.83 -3.75
N GLU A 135 -24.13 21.30 -3.56
CA GLU A 135 -24.96 20.85 -2.45
C GLU A 135 -25.43 19.42 -2.78
N TRP A 136 -25.19 18.48 -1.87
CA TRP A 136 -25.57 17.08 -2.02
C TRP A 136 -26.68 16.75 -1.03
N ASP A 137 -27.89 16.50 -1.53
CA ASP A 137 -29.08 16.07 -0.76
C ASP A 137 -29.04 14.55 -0.50
#